data_AF-A0A7C3H1V5-F1
#
_entry.id   AF-A0A7C3H1V5-F1
#
_cell.length_a   1.000
_cell.length_b   1.000
_cell.length_c   1.000
_cell.angle_alpha   90.00
_cell.angle_beta   90.00
_cell.angle_gamma   90.00
#
_symmetry.space_group_name_H-M   'P 1'
#
loop_
_entity.id
_entity.type
_entity.pdbx_description
1 polymer ?
#
loop_
_entity_poly.entity_id
_entity_poly.type
_entity_poly.pdbx_seq_one_letter_code
_entity_poly.pdbx_strand_id
1 'polypeptide(L)'
;RRLEPVFSTLAPGVGDIPRTEGREGPPGPAEQGYLHCGPAGAGHFVKMVHNGIEYALMAAYAEGMNLLKHAGIGKASHQKDAETAPLRNPEDFQYDIDVADVAELWRRGSVVGSWLLDLTANALSKDPGLSNFSGRVSDSGEGRWTNIAAIEAGVPVHVLSAALYDRFSSRGEAEFGNQILSAMRYEFGGHHEKKED
;
A
#
# COMPACT_ATOMS: atom_id res chain seq x y z
N ARG A 1 -4.22 -34.89 8.62
CA ARG A 1 -3.17 -35.92 8.39
C ARG A 1 -3.24 -36.59 7.01
N ARG A 2 -4.41 -36.95 6.46
CA ARG A 2 -4.48 -37.59 5.12
C ARG A 2 -3.85 -36.77 3.98
N LEU A 3 -3.98 -35.44 4.02
CA LEU A 3 -3.45 -34.53 2.98
C LEU A 3 -2.05 -33.99 3.27
N GLU A 4 -1.41 -34.42 4.36
CA GLU A 4 -0.09 -33.92 4.76
C GLU A 4 0.95 -34.03 3.64
N PRO A 5 1.09 -35.18 2.94
CA PRO A 5 2.09 -35.31 1.88
C PRO A 5 1.87 -34.34 0.72
N VAL A 6 0.61 -33.96 0.46
CA VAL A 6 0.29 -32.99 -0.61
C VAL A 6 0.72 -31.59 -0.17
N PHE A 7 0.39 -31.19 1.06
CA PHE A 7 0.76 -29.86 1.56
C PHE A 7 2.26 -29.71 1.70
N SER A 8 2.97 -30.72 2.22
CA SER A 8 4.44 -30.68 2.32
C SER A 8 5.13 -30.63 0.96
N THR A 9 4.51 -31.17 -0.09
CA THR A 9 5.04 -31.10 -1.46
C THR A 9 4.82 -29.72 -2.10
N LEU A 10 3.72 -29.05 -1.78
CA LEU A 10 3.40 -27.73 -2.33
C LEU A 10 4.08 -26.57 -1.58
N ALA A 11 4.33 -26.76 -0.28
CA ALA A 11 4.90 -25.74 0.57
C ALA A 11 6.40 -25.53 0.27
N PRO A 12 6.94 -24.33 0.52
CA PRO A 12 8.35 -24.02 0.25
C PRO A 12 9.34 -24.83 1.10
N GLY A 13 8.88 -25.46 2.18
CA GLY A 13 9.74 -26.05 3.19
C GLY A 13 10.34 -24.98 4.10
N VAL A 14 11.37 -25.34 4.86
CA VAL A 14 12.00 -24.43 5.84
C VAL A 14 12.76 -23.29 5.14
N GLY A 15 13.26 -23.54 3.92
CA GLY A 15 14.01 -22.55 3.15
C GLY A 15 15.27 -22.06 3.86
N ASP A 16 15.72 -20.86 3.47
CA ASP A 16 16.93 -20.21 4.01
C ASP A 16 16.60 -19.14 5.07
N ILE A 17 15.34 -19.03 5.49
CA ILE A 17 14.92 -18.07 6.51
C ILE A 17 15.35 -18.62 7.88
N PRO A 18 16.08 -17.86 8.71
CA PRO A 18 16.44 -18.29 10.05
C PRO A 18 15.19 -18.63 10.87
N ARG A 19 15.27 -19.72 11.64
CA ARG A 19 14.19 -20.07 12.58
C ARG A 19 13.98 -18.93 13.57
N THR A 20 12.72 -18.67 13.90
CA THR A 20 12.35 -17.68 14.92
C THR A 20 12.97 -18.05 16.26
N GLU A 21 13.56 -17.08 16.94
CA GLU A 21 14.12 -17.24 18.28
C GLU A 21 13.10 -17.86 19.25
N GLY A 22 13.54 -18.85 20.04
CA GLY A 22 12.69 -19.58 20.98
C GLY A 22 11.90 -20.75 20.40
N ARG A 23 11.94 -21.01 19.08
CA ARG A 23 11.39 -22.25 18.51
C ARG A 23 12.36 -23.41 18.66
N GLU A 24 11.98 -24.38 19.47
CA GLU A 24 12.76 -25.60 19.72
C GLU A 24 12.20 -26.82 18.94
N GLY A 25 12.97 -27.92 18.92
CA GLY A 25 12.55 -29.18 18.30
C GLY A 25 12.52 -29.17 16.77
N PRO A 26 11.96 -30.22 16.12
CA PRO A 26 11.83 -30.31 14.67
C PRO A 26 10.90 -29.22 14.09
N PRO A 27 11.18 -28.66 12.89
CA PRO A 27 10.34 -27.66 12.26
C PRO A 27 8.90 -28.14 12.03
N GLY A 28 7.94 -27.44 12.61
CA GLY A 28 6.51 -27.73 12.45
C GLY A 28 5.96 -27.24 11.10
N PRO A 29 4.69 -27.57 10.76
CA PRO A 29 4.06 -27.17 9.49
C PRO A 29 4.18 -25.68 9.16
N ALA A 30 4.00 -24.79 10.15
CA ALA A 30 4.13 -23.35 9.97
C ALA A 30 5.52 -22.93 9.49
N GLU A 31 6.57 -23.58 10.01
CA GLU A 31 7.96 -23.35 9.58
C GLU A 31 8.26 -23.99 8.22
N GLN A 32 7.40 -24.91 7.75
CA GLN A 32 7.48 -25.48 6.41
C GLN A 32 6.64 -24.69 5.38
N GLY A 33 5.89 -23.66 5.81
CA GLY A 33 5.10 -22.80 4.94
C GLY A 33 3.66 -23.26 4.67
N TYR A 34 3.09 -24.15 5.48
CA TYR A 34 1.66 -24.49 5.43
C TYR A 34 1.04 -24.62 6.82
N LEU A 35 -0.26 -24.38 6.95
CA LEU A 35 -0.92 -24.41 8.26
C LEU A 35 -2.38 -24.86 8.17
N HIS A 36 -2.78 -25.76 9.07
CA HIS A 36 -4.18 -26.05 9.32
C HIS A 36 -4.77 -25.01 10.27
N CYS A 37 -5.38 -23.97 9.71
CA CYS A 37 -5.82 -22.78 10.46
C CYS A 37 -7.07 -22.99 11.34
N GLY A 38 -7.78 -24.12 11.22
CA GLY A 38 -9.01 -24.37 11.97
C GLY A 38 -10.05 -25.17 11.17
N PRO A 39 -11.34 -25.11 11.54
CA PRO A 39 -12.42 -25.78 10.80
C PRO A 39 -12.61 -25.18 9.39
N ALA A 40 -13.58 -25.72 8.64
CA ALA A 40 -13.92 -25.24 7.30
C ALA A 40 -14.08 -23.70 7.27
N GLY A 41 -13.44 -23.06 6.29
CA GLY A 41 -13.42 -21.60 6.15
C GLY A 41 -12.21 -20.92 6.81
N ALA A 42 -11.61 -21.47 7.86
CA ALA A 42 -10.52 -20.81 8.59
C ALA A 42 -9.29 -20.50 7.73
N GLY A 43 -8.92 -21.41 6.81
CA GLY A 43 -7.82 -21.17 5.87
C GLY A 43 -8.09 -19.99 4.93
N HIS A 44 -9.30 -19.90 4.36
CA HIS A 44 -9.70 -18.77 3.52
C HIS A 44 -9.79 -17.48 4.31
N PHE A 45 -10.24 -17.53 5.57
CA PHE A 45 -10.29 -16.35 6.44
C PHE A 45 -8.88 -15.78 6.70
N VAL A 46 -7.90 -16.64 7.02
CA VAL A 46 -6.51 -16.20 7.20
C VAL A 46 -5.93 -15.63 5.89
N LYS A 47 -6.22 -16.26 4.74
CA LYS A 47 -5.79 -15.75 3.43
C LYS A 47 -6.44 -14.40 3.07
N MET A 48 -7.72 -14.22 3.40
CA MET A 48 -8.42 -12.96 3.20
C MET A 48 -7.72 -11.83 3.96
N VAL A 49 -7.44 -12.03 5.26
CA VAL A 49 -6.73 -11.03 6.09
C VAL A 49 -5.30 -10.80 5.58
N HIS A 50 -4.59 -11.85 5.12
CA HIS A 50 -3.29 -11.70 4.47
C HIS A 50 -3.35 -10.70 3.31
N ASN A 51 -4.34 -10.80 2.43
CA ASN A 51 -4.51 -9.85 1.32
C ASN A 51 -4.88 -8.43 1.79
N GLY A 52 -5.62 -8.30 2.89
CA GLY A 52 -5.84 -7.00 3.53
C GLY A 52 -4.52 -6.36 3.99
N ILE A 53 -3.65 -7.13 4.65
CA ILE A 53 -2.31 -6.68 5.06
C ILE A 53 -1.45 -6.32 3.84
N GLU A 54 -1.47 -7.14 2.78
CA GLU A 54 -0.77 -6.87 1.53
C GLU A 54 -1.16 -5.50 0.94
N TYR A 55 -2.45 -5.16 0.92
CA TYR A 55 -2.93 -3.87 0.44
C TYR A 55 -2.33 -2.71 1.24
N ALA A 56 -2.32 -2.82 2.57
CA ALA A 56 -1.78 -1.79 3.44
C ALA A 56 -0.26 -1.61 3.28
N LEU A 57 0.50 -2.70 3.14
CA LEU A 57 1.94 -2.62 2.90
C LEU A 57 2.25 -1.93 1.57
N MET A 58 1.51 -2.27 0.51
CA MET A 58 1.65 -1.61 -0.79
C MET A 58 1.32 -0.10 -0.71
N ALA A 59 0.23 0.26 -0.02
CA ALA A 59 -0.17 1.65 0.16
C ALA A 59 0.90 2.46 0.93
N ALA A 60 1.45 1.90 2.01
CA ALA A 60 2.50 2.55 2.79
C ALA A 60 3.74 2.87 1.95
N TYR A 61 4.18 1.94 1.09
CA TYR A 61 5.27 2.24 0.14
C TYR A 61 4.84 3.28 -0.89
N ALA A 62 3.65 3.15 -1.49
CA ALA A 62 3.18 4.08 -2.52
C ALA A 62 3.12 5.53 -2.00
N GLU A 63 2.54 5.74 -0.82
CA GLU A 63 2.48 7.07 -0.18
C GLU A 63 3.87 7.62 0.12
N GLY A 64 4.76 6.81 0.71
CA GLY A 64 6.11 7.22 1.04
C GLY A 64 6.95 7.58 -0.19
N MET A 65 6.91 6.74 -1.23
CA MET A 65 7.61 7.01 -2.49
C MET A 65 7.03 8.24 -3.22
N ASN A 66 5.71 8.43 -3.14
CA ASN A 66 5.06 9.62 -3.69
C ASN A 66 5.51 10.90 -2.97
N LEU A 67 5.66 10.86 -1.65
CA LEU A 67 6.21 11.98 -0.89
C LEU A 67 7.64 12.30 -1.30
N LEU A 68 8.51 11.29 -1.44
CA LEU A 68 9.88 11.47 -1.92
C LEU A 68 9.92 12.11 -3.31
N LYS A 69 9.04 11.67 -4.21
CA LYS A 69 8.92 12.23 -5.57
C LYS A 69 8.56 13.72 -5.56
N HIS A 70 7.77 14.16 -4.57
CA HIS A 70 7.33 15.55 -4.41
C HIS A 70 8.21 16.38 -3.47
N ALA A 71 9.33 15.84 -2.98
CA ALA A 71 10.22 16.52 -2.04
C ALA A 71 10.97 17.74 -2.63
N GLY A 72 10.85 17.97 -3.94
CA GLY A 72 11.40 19.13 -4.66
C GLY A 72 10.41 20.27 -4.89
N ILE A 73 9.20 20.22 -4.29
CA ILE A 73 8.11 21.17 -4.55
C ILE A 73 8.51 22.65 -4.34
N GLY A 74 9.46 22.93 -3.44
CA GLY A 74 9.96 24.28 -3.18
C GLY A 74 10.81 24.90 -4.29
N LYS A 75 11.20 24.13 -5.31
CA LYS A 75 11.89 24.65 -6.51
C LYS A 75 10.94 25.25 -7.54
N ALA A 76 9.66 24.88 -7.49
CA ALA A 76 8.69 25.29 -8.48
C ALA A 76 8.04 26.64 -8.10
N SER A 77 7.84 27.51 -9.09
CA SER A 77 6.97 28.67 -8.93
C SER A 77 5.52 28.22 -8.95
N HIS A 78 4.78 28.45 -7.86
CA HIS A 78 3.36 28.13 -7.80
C HIS A 78 2.52 29.40 -7.93
N GLN A 79 1.43 29.32 -8.71
CA GLN A 79 0.42 30.36 -8.69
C GLN A 79 -0.23 30.38 -7.31
N LYS A 80 -0.43 31.58 -6.75
CA LYS A 80 -1.18 31.76 -5.52
C LYS A 80 -2.66 31.74 -5.87
N ASP A 81 -3.31 30.61 -5.65
CA ASP A 81 -4.74 30.43 -5.92
C ASP A 81 -5.45 29.74 -4.74
N ALA A 82 -6.77 29.62 -4.86
CA ALA A 82 -7.62 29.06 -3.80
C ALA A 82 -7.46 27.54 -3.63
N GLU A 83 -6.73 26.85 -4.52
CA GLU A 83 -6.53 25.39 -4.51
C GLU A 83 -5.13 25.03 -3.99
N THR A 84 -4.17 25.93 -4.10
CA THR A 84 -2.77 25.71 -3.75
C THR A 84 -2.43 26.40 -2.43
N ALA A 85 -2.35 25.63 -1.35
CA ALA A 85 -1.86 26.15 -0.08
C ALA A 85 -0.40 26.63 -0.23
N PRO A 86 -0.05 27.84 0.25
CA PRO A 86 1.31 28.34 0.13
C PRO A 86 2.27 27.52 1.00
N LEU A 87 3.41 27.13 0.43
CA LEU A 87 4.55 26.60 1.17
C LEU A 87 5.12 27.67 2.08
N ARG A 88 5.10 27.42 3.40
CA ARG A 88 5.61 28.38 4.39
C ARG A 88 7.11 28.60 4.26
N ASN A 89 7.86 27.51 4.06
CA ASN A 89 9.32 27.48 3.92
C ASN A 89 9.70 26.64 2.68
N PRO A 90 9.65 27.19 1.46
CA PRO A 90 10.00 26.44 0.24
C PRO A 90 11.43 25.90 0.23
N GLU A 91 12.36 26.59 0.89
CA GLU A 91 13.76 26.20 1.03
C GLU A 91 13.96 24.84 1.70
N ASP A 92 13.02 24.41 2.55
CA ASP A 92 13.04 23.12 3.24
C ASP A 92 12.66 21.95 2.31
N PHE A 93 12.18 22.21 1.09
CA PHE A 93 11.66 21.20 0.16
C PHE A 93 12.25 21.37 -1.25
N GLN A 94 13.57 21.46 -1.34
CA GLN A 94 14.32 21.61 -2.60
C GLN A 94 15.13 20.37 -2.96
N TYR A 95 14.58 19.17 -2.75
CA TYR A 95 15.29 17.92 -2.97
C TYR A 95 14.96 17.30 -4.33
N ASP A 96 15.98 16.98 -5.13
CA ASP A 96 15.84 16.08 -6.28
C ASP A 96 16.22 14.67 -5.83
N ILE A 97 15.23 13.89 -5.40
CA ILE A 97 15.44 12.55 -4.87
C ILE A 97 15.27 11.53 -6.00
N ASP A 98 16.31 10.70 -6.22
CA ASP A 98 16.19 9.51 -7.04
C ASP A 98 15.47 8.40 -6.24
N VAL A 99 14.17 8.27 -6.50
CA VAL A 99 13.30 7.30 -5.80
C VAL A 99 13.69 5.86 -6.13
N ALA A 100 14.27 5.59 -7.31
CA ALA A 100 14.72 4.25 -7.69
C ALA A 100 15.93 3.83 -6.85
N ASP A 101 16.91 4.72 -6.70
CA ASP A 101 18.08 4.48 -5.86
C ASP A 101 17.71 4.38 -4.37
N VAL A 102 16.74 5.17 -3.89
CA VAL A 102 16.24 5.03 -2.51
C VAL A 102 15.58 3.66 -2.29
N ALA A 103 14.76 3.19 -3.23
CA ALA A 103 14.15 1.87 -3.14
C ALA A 103 15.23 0.77 -3.09
N GLU A 104 16.28 0.86 -3.91
CA GLU A 104 17.41 -0.08 -3.90
C GLU A 104 18.24 -0.01 -2.61
N LEU A 105 18.47 1.19 -2.09
CA LEU A 105 19.18 1.43 -0.83
C LEU A 105 18.48 0.71 0.33
N TRP A 106 17.15 0.88 0.45
CA TRP A 106 16.38 0.33 1.56
C TRP A 106 16.30 -1.19 1.58
N ARG A 107 16.68 -1.89 0.50
CA ARG A 107 16.74 -3.35 0.47
C ARG A 107 17.83 -3.93 1.37
N ARG A 108 18.80 -3.12 1.80
CA ARG A 108 19.96 -3.57 2.58
C ARG A 108 20.05 -2.85 3.92
N GLY A 109 19.77 -3.59 4.99
CA GLY A 109 19.94 -3.12 6.37
C GLY A 109 18.86 -2.16 6.88
N SER A 110 17.83 -1.85 6.08
CA SER A 110 16.70 -1.04 6.54
C SER A 110 15.65 -1.91 7.24
N VAL A 111 14.88 -1.28 8.14
CA VAL A 111 13.74 -1.91 8.83
C VAL A 111 12.59 -2.19 7.87
N VAL A 112 12.49 -1.44 6.77
CA VAL A 112 11.39 -1.55 5.80
C VAL A 112 11.75 -2.47 4.63
N GLY A 113 12.79 -3.31 4.76
CA GLY A 113 13.11 -4.35 3.78
C GLY A 113 11.98 -5.38 3.70
N SER A 114 11.50 -5.67 2.49
CA SER A 114 10.46 -6.68 2.27
C SER A 114 10.44 -7.15 0.80
N TRP A 115 9.74 -8.25 0.53
CA TRP A 115 9.48 -8.71 -0.83
C TRP A 115 8.77 -7.64 -1.69
N LEU A 116 7.83 -6.89 -1.11
CA LEU A 116 7.15 -5.82 -1.84
C LEU A 116 8.11 -4.68 -2.21
N LEU A 117 9.07 -4.35 -1.33
CA LEU A 117 10.13 -3.38 -1.65
C LEU A 117 11.04 -3.88 -2.79
N ASP A 118 11.39 -5.17 -2.81
CA ASP A 118 12.14 -5.77 -3.91
C ASP A 118 11.40 -5.59 -5.25
N LEU A 119 10.08 -5.81 -5.26
CA LEU A 119 9.23 -5.59 -6.44
C LEU A 119 9.19 -4.10 -6.84
N THR A 120 9.08 -3.19 -5.87
CA THR A 120 9.12 -1.75 -6.12
C THR A 120 10.44 -1.31 -6.74
N ALA A 121 11.58 -1.74 -6.19
CA ALA A 121 12.90 -1.43 -6.75
C ALA A 121 13.06 -1.99 -8.16
N ASN A 122 12.60 -3.23 -8.41
CA ASN A 122 12.61 -3.82 -9.74
C ASN A 122 11.76 -3.05 -10.76
N ALA A 123 10.61 -2.52 -10.35
CA ALA A 123 9.74 -1.72 -11.22
C ALA A 123 10.39 -0.36 -11.53
N LEU A 124 10.88 0.35 -10.51
CA LEU A 124 11.51 1.66 -10.67
C LEU A 124 12.84 1.61 -11.43
N SER A 125 13.61 0.54 -11.28
CA SER A 125 14.83 0.34 -12.07
C SER A 125 14.57 0.23 -13.57
N LYS A 126 13.40 -0.30 -13.97
CA LYS A 126 13.00 -0.44 -15.38
C LYS A 126 12.34 0.82 -15.93
N ASP A 127 11.53 1.49 -15.10
CA ASP A 127 10.76 2.68 -15.47
C ASP A 127 10.70 3.65 -14.27
N PRO A 128 11.73 4.49 -14.07
CA PRO A 128 11.78 5.42 -12.93
C PRO A 128 10.62 6.43 -12.89
N GLY A 129 9.97 6.66 -14.03
CA GLY A 129 8.81 7.54 -14.16
C GLY A 129 7.46 6.82 -14.03
N LEU A 130 7.45 5.48 -13.98
CA LEU A 130 6.25 4.64 -14.02
C LEU A 130 5.31 4.98 -15.19
N SER A 131 5.86 5.45 -16.31
CA SER A 131 5.12 5.92 -17.48
C SER A 131 4.23 4.87 -18.14
N ASN A 132 4.51 3.59 -17.91
CA ASN A 132 3.70 2.47 -18.41
C ASN A 132 2.45 2.17 -17.56
N PHE A 133 2.25 2.86 -16.43
CA PHE A 133 1.15 2.61 -15.51
C PHE A 133 0.20 3.82 -15.45
N SER A 134 -1.10 3.58 -15.62
CA SER A 134 -2.12 4.64 -15.59
C SER A 134 -2.52 5.11 -14.18
N GLY A 135 -2.04 4.43 -13.14
CA GLY A 135 -2.42 4.70 -11.76
C GLY A 135 -3.82 4.24 -11.35
N ARG A 136 -4.59 3.59 -12.24
CA ARG A 136 -5.91 3.02 -11.91
C ARG A 136 -5.76 1.62 -11.30
N VAL A 137 -5.96 1.49 -9.99
CA VAL A 137 -5.66 0.26 -9.25
C VAL A 137 -6.93 -0.56 -9.01
N SER A 138 -6.93 -1.82 -9.45
CA SER A 138 -8.02 -2.76 -9.22
C SER A 138 -7.92 -3.47 -7.86
N ASP A 139 -9.01 -4.14 -7.48
CA ASP A 139 -9.10 -4.97 -6.27
C ASP A 139 -9.89 -6.26 -6.58
N SER A 140 -9.49 -7.40 -6.01
CA SER A 140 -10.05 -8.74 -6.31
C SER A 140 -11.12 -9.25 -5.33
N GLY A 141 -11.40 -8.49 -4.26
CA GLY A 141 -12.43 -8.82 -3.27
C GLY A 141 -11.91 -9.07 -1.86
N GLU A 142 -10.73 -9.68 -1.67
CA GLU A 142 -10.25 -10.04 -0.33
C GLU A 142 -10.00 -8.83 0.58
N GLY A 143 -9.55 -7.70 0.02
CA GLY A 143 -9.46 -6.43 0.75
C GLY A 143 -10.83 -5.93 1.23
N ARG A 144 -11.88 -6.12 0.42
CA ARG A 144 -13.27 -5.77 0.80
C ARG A 144 -13.77 -6.67 1.91
N TRP A 145 -13.62 -7.99 1.76
CA TRP A 145 -14.07 -8.95 2.76
C TRP A 145 -13.32 -8.81 4.09
N THR A 146 -12.03 -8.43 4.06
CA THR A 146 -11.27 -8.09 5.28
C THR A 146 -11.93 -6.94 6.03
N ASN A 147 -12.32 -5.88 5.33
CA ASN A 147 -12.97 -4.72 5.93
C ASN A 147 -14.36 -5.06 6.46
N ILE A 148 -15.15 -5.84 5.72
CA ILE A 148 -16.46 -6.33 6.18
C ILE A 148 -16.29 -7.16 7.46
N ALA A 149 -15.35 -8.11 7.47
CA ALA A 149 -15.09 -8.94 8.64
C ALA A 149 -14.65 -8.11 9.86
N ALA A 150 -13.86 -7.05 9.65
CA ALA A 150 -13.46 -6.14 10.71
C ALA A 150 -14.65 -5.37 11.30
N ILE A 151 -15.58 -4.91 10.45
CA ILE A 151 -16.81 -4.23 10.88
C ILE A 151 -17.67 -5.18 11.73
N GLU A 152 -17.95 -6.38 11.21
CA GLU A 152 -18.74 -7.40 11.92
C GLU A 152 -18.11 -7.80 13.25
N ALA A 153 -16.78 -7.84 13.32
CA ALA A 153 -16.04 -8.16 14.54
C ALA A 153 -15.86 -6.95 15.50
N GLY A 154 -16.22 -5.73 15.10
CA GLY A 154 -15.96 -4.52 15.87
C GLY A 154 -14.46 -4.20 16.05
N VAL A 155 -13.61 -4.58 15.08
CA VAL A 155 -12.15 -4.41 15.12
C VAL A 155 -11.72 -3.21 14.28
N PRO A 156 -11.02 -2.21 14.85
CA PRO A 156 -10.51 -1.08 14.08
C PRO A 156 -9.41 -1.50 13.10
N VAL A 157 -9.56 -1.17 11.81
CA VAL A 157 -8.60 -1.51 10.74
C VAL A 157 -8.28 -0.33 9.81
N HIS A 158 -8.10 0.88 10.37
CA HIS A 158 -7.95 2.14 9.63
C HIS A 158 -7.01 2.07 8.42
N VAL A 159 -5.81 1.50 8.60
CA VAL A 159 -4.80 1.40 7.53
C VAL A 159 -5.26 0.44 6.41
N LEU A 160 -5.91 -0.66 6.77
CA LEU A 160 -6.45 -1.61 5.77
C LEU A 160 -7.63 -1.01 5.01
N SER A 161 -8.44 -0.18 5.68
CA SER A 161 -9.56 0.55 5.06
C SER A 161 -9.06 1.63 4.10
N ALA A 162 -8.11 2.46 4.54
CA ALA A 162 -7.53 3.52 3.72
C ALA A 162 -6.89 2.95 2.44
N ALA A 163 -6.07 1.91 2.58
CA ALA A 163 -5.44 1.25 1.43
C ALA A 163 -6.45 0.66 0.42
N LEU A 164 -7.65 0.26 0.87
CA LEU A 164 -8.73 -0.16 -0.02
C LEU A 164 -9.40 1.05 -0.69
N TYR A 165 -9.65 2.13 0.05
CA TYR A 165 -10.28 3.34 -0.47
C TYR A 165 -9.40 4.09 -1.46
N ASP A 166 -8.08 4.09 -1.30
CA ASP A 166 -7.17 4.67 -2.29
C ASP A 166 -7.32 4.01 -3.66
N ARG A 167 -7.54 2.69 -3.69
CA ARG A 167 -7.84 1.97 -4.94
C ARG A 167 -9.17 2.41 -5.54
N PHE A 168 -10.18 2.68 -4.72
CA PHE A 168 -11.48 3.18 -5.20
C PHE A 168 -11.31 4.59 -5.78
N SER A 169 -10.70 5.50 -5.04
CA SER A 169 -10.41 6.87 -5.48
C SER A 169 -9.56 6.90 -6.75
N SER A 170 -8.57 6.01 -6.89
CA SER A 170 -7.74 5.90 -8.11
C SER A 170 -8.54 5.60 -9.38
N ARG A 171 -9.77 5.10 -9.24
CA ARG A 171 -10.67 4.79 -10.37
C ARG A 171 -11.70 5.88 -10.65
N GLY A 172 -11.72 6.95 -9.87
CA GLY A 172 -12.69 8.04 -9.97
C GLY A 172 -13.89 7.92 -9.02
N GLU A 173 -13.95 6.88 -8.18
CA GLU A 173 -15.11 6.63 -7.32
C GLU A 173 -15.33 7.69 -6.22
N ALA A 174 -14.37 8.60 -6.03
CA ALA A 174 -14.47 9.74 -5.13
C ALA A 174 -15.01 11.02 -5.81
N GLU A 175 -15.20 11.02 -7.14
CA GLU A 175 -15.47 12.23 -7.94
C GLU A 175 -16.71 12.99 -7.45
N PHE A 176 -17.85 12.31 -7.27
CA PHE A 176 -19.05 12.97 -6.78
C PHE A 176 -18.87 13.57 -5.37
N GLY A 177 -18.13 12.87 -4.50
CA GLY A 177 -17.77 13.41 -3.18
C GLY A 177 -16.94 14.68 -3.30
N ASN A 178 -15.95 14.69 -4.19
CA ASN A 178 -15.09 15.85 -4.45
C ASN A 178 -15.89 17.02 -5.05
N GLN A 179 -16.81 16.77 -6.00
CA GLN A 179 -17.70 17.79 -6.57
C GLN A 179 -18.57 18.45 -5.49
N ILE A 180 -19.09 17.67 -4.54
CA ILE A 180 -19.85 18.22 -3.40
C ILE A 180 -18.97 19.09 -2.51
N LEU A 181 -17.70 18.72 -2.27
CA LEU A 181 -16.75 19.56 -1.53
C LEU A 181 -16.52 20.90 -2.23
N SER A 182 -16.31 20.88 -3.55
CA SER A 182 -16.16 22.10 -4.37
C SER A 182 -17.42 22.95 -4.35
N ALA A 183 -18.60 22.35 -4.51
CA ALA A 183 -19.87 23.05 -4.44
C ALA A 183 -20.05 23.74 -3.07
N MET A 184 -19.73 23.07 -1.96
CA MET A 184 -19.80 23.71 -0.64
C MET A 184 -18.84 24.90 -0.55
N ARG A 185 -17.57 24.76 -0.98
CA ARG A 185 -16.59 25.86 -0.97
C ARG A 185 -17.02 27.05 -1.82
N TYR A 186 -17.69 26.78 -2.93
CA TYR A 186 -18.30 27.82 -3.76
C TYR A 186 -19.44 28.52 -3.01
N GLU A 187 -20.40 27.78 -2.46
CA GLU A 187 -21.58 28.33 -1.80
C GLU A 187 -21.25 29.17 -0.55
N PHE A 188 -20.34 28.71 0.32
CA PHE A 188 -20.03 29.46 1.56
C PHE A 188 -18.93 30.51 1.37
N GLY A 189 -17.99 30.31 0.45
CA GLY A 189 -16.75 31.08 0.37
C GLY A 189 -16.50 31.75 -0.98
N GLY A 190 -17.36 31.52 -1.98
CA GLY A 190 -17.16 32.00 -3.35
C GLY A 190 -15.90 31.43 -4.01
N HIS A 191 -15.37 30.30 -3.53
CA HIS A 191 -14.17 29.69 -4.10
C HIS A 191 -14.49 29.07 -5.46
N HIS A 192 -13.95 29.66 -6.53
CA HIS A 192 -14.10 29.13 -7.89
C HIS A 192 -12.99 28.13 -8.18
N GLU A 193 -13.35 27.00 -8.78
CA GLU A 193 -12.38 26.03 -9.29
C GLU A 193 -11.66 26.56 -10.53
N LYS A 194 -10.44 26.06 -10.77
CA LYS A 194 -9.76 26.27 -12.05
C LYS A 194 -10.56 25.64 -13.17
N LYS A 195 -10.61 26.31 -14.32
CA LYS A 195 -11.09 25.69 -15.55
C LYS A 195 -10.01 24.74 -16.04
N GLU A 196 -10.39 23.52 -16.40
CA GLU A 196 -9.53 22.65 -17.19
C GLU A 196 -9.36 23.29 -18.59
N ASP A 197 -8.11 23.45 -19.03
CA ASP A 197 -7.75 23.80 -20.41
C ASP A 197 -7.71 22.54 -21.29
#